data_AF-A0A1I0CU54-F1
#
_entry.id   AF-A0A1I0CU54-F1
#
_cell.length_a   1.000
_cell.length_b   1.000
_cell.length_c   1.000
_cell.angle_alpha   90.00
_cell.angle_beta   90.00
_cell.angle_gamma   90.00
#
_symmetry.space_group_name_H-M   'P 1'
#
loop_
_entity.id
_entity.type
_entity.pdbx_description
1 polymer ?
#
loop_
_entity_poly.entity_id
_entity_poly.type
_entity_poly.pdbx_seq_one_letter_code
_entity_poly.pdbx_strand_id
1 'polypeptide(L)' 'MKAFTKMNKDELLTLKKSLEQRYQEFKALDLKLDMSRGKPCGEQLDLSMSILDMKECTIDNIECRNYGGLEGLP' A
#
# COMPACT_ATOMS: atom_id res chain seq x y z
N MET A 1 0.83 28.36 12.15
CA MET A 1 2.24 28.12 12.53
C MET A 1 3.11 29.00 11.62
N LYS A 2 4.10 29.73 12.16
CA LYS A 2 5.02 30.53 11.34
C LYS A 2 5.77 29.58 10.38
N ALA A 3 6.06 29.99 9.15
CA ALA A 3 6.89 29.17 8.25
C ALA A 3 8.30 29.03 8.85
N PHE A 4 8.93 27.86 8.73
CA PHE A 4 10.27 27.61 9.32
C PHE A 4 11.31 28.60 8.79
N THR A 5 11.21 28.96 7.50
CA THR A 5 12.07 29.96 6.84
C THR A 5 11.92 31.37 7.40
N LYS A 6 10.87 31.65 8.17
CA LYS A 6 10.61 32.95 8.81
C LYS A 6 10.91 32.91 10.31
N MET A 7 11.34 31.78 10.88
CA MET A 7 11.64 31.68 12.30
C MET A 7 13.06 32.17 12.61
N ASN A 8 13.22 32.86 13.73
CA ASN A 8 14.54 33.16 14.27
C ASN A 8 15.11 31.93 14.99
N LYS A 9 16.37 32.04 15.43
CA LYS A 9 17.10 30.94 16.05
C LYS A 9 16.41 30.41 17.32
N ASP A 10 15.90 31.29 18.18
CA ASP A 10 15.31 30.89 19.46
C ASP A 10 13.94 30.23 19.28
N GLU A 11 13.14 30.72 18.33
CA GLU A 11 11.90 30.09 17.88
C GLU A 11 12.19 28.66 17.37
N LEU A 12 13.24 28.49 16.54
CA LEU A 12 13.65 27.18 16.01
C LEU A 12 14.14 26.24 17.11
N LEU A 13 14.91 26.72 18.09
CA LEU A 13 15.41 25.90 19.21
C LEU A 13 14.26 25.44 20.11
N THR A 14 13.30 26.32 20.38
CA THR A 14 12.11 25.98 21.16
C THR A 14 11.26 24.92 20.45
N LEU A 15 11.06 25.08 19.15
CA LEU A 15 10.34 24.11 18.34
C LEU A 15 11.08 22.76 18.25
N LYS A 16 12.41 22.78 18.09
CA LYS A 16 13.21 21.56 18.06
C LYS A 16 13.02 20.75 19.35
N LYS A 17 13.08 21.41 20.52
CA LYS A 17 12.89 20.74 21.82
C LYS A 17 11.52 20.05 21.93
N SER A 18 10.45 20.68 21.43
CA SER A 18 9.12 20.07 21.46
C SER A 18 8.97 18.90 20.48
N LEU A 19 9.58 19.00 19.29
CA LEU A 19 9.60 17.92 18.30
C LEU A 19 10.43 16.72 18.78
N GLU A 20 11.55 16.95 19.47
CA GLU A 20 12.35 15.90 20.08
C GLU A 20 11.57 15.14 21.15
N GLN A 21 10.84 15.86 22.02
CA GLN A 21 9.95 15.23 22.99
C GLN A 21 8.90 14.35 22.31
N ARG A 22 8.20 14.88 21.29
CA ARG A 22 7.19 14.13 20.54
C ARG A 22 7.78 12.89 19.84
N TYR A 23 9.00 13.00 19.33
CA TYR A 23 9.72 11.86 18.77
C TYR A 23 10.00 10.78 19.81
N GLN A 24 10.44 11.15 21.03
CA GLN A 24 10.65 10.17 22.11
C GLN A 24 9.34 9.50 22.53
N GLU A 25 8.23 10.24 22.57
CA GLU A 25 6.89 9.68 22.83
C GLU A 25 6.53 8.61 21.78
N PHE A 26 6.72 8.89 20.49
CA PHE A 26 6.50 7.90 19.43
C PHE A 26 7.47 6.71 19.50
N LYS A 27 8.73 6.95 19.83
CA LYS A 27 9.74 5.90 19.99
C LYS A 27 9.37 4.95 21.14
N ALA A 28 8.83 5.48 22.24
CA ALA A 28 8.39 4.70 23.39
C ALA A 28 7.20 3.77 23.08
N LEU A 29 6.47 4.00 22.00
CA LEU A 29 5.38 3.12 21.54
C LEU A 29 5.87 1.81 20.90
N ASP A 30 7.17 1.68 20.58
CA ASP A 30 7.80 0.52 19.92
C ASP A 30 7.01 -0.03 18.71
N LEU A 31 6.48 0.88 17.88
CA LEU A 31 5.62 0.53 16.75
C LEU A 31 6.37 -0.31 15.70
N LYS A 32 5.70 -1.33 15.17
CA LYS A 32 6.18 -2.19 14.07
C LYS A 32 5.32 -1.99 12.82
N LEU A 33 5.36 -0.80 12.24
CA LEU A 33 4.59 -0.44 11.05
C LEU A 33 5.45 -0.56 9.78
N ASP A 34 4.82 -0.95 8.67
CA ASP A 34 5.47 -1.06 7.37
C ASP A 34 4.66 -0.34 6.28
N MET A 35 5.20 0.79 5.81
CA MET A 35 4.65 1.63 4.74
C MET A 35 5.34 1.40 3.38
N SER A 36 6.18 0.37 3.25
CA SER A 36 6.98 0.13 2.03
C SER A 36 6.25 -0.68 0.95
N ARG A 37 5.07 -1.23 1.27
CA ARG A 37 4.41 -2.24 0.46
C ARG A 37 3.58 -1.62 -0.68
N GLY A 38 4.09 -1.73 -1.90
CA GLY A 38 3.37 -1.39 -3.14
C GLY A 38 2.50 -2.52 -3.68
N LYS A 39 1.71 -3.18 -2.82
CA LYS A 39 0.80 -4.27 -3.22
C LYS A 39 -0.60 -4.07 -2.64
N PRO A 40 -1.66 -4.62 -3.26
CA PRO A 40 -3.01 -4.53 -2.74
C PRO A 40 -3.12 -5.10 -1.32
N CYS A 41 -4.03 -4.54 -0.51
CA CYS A 41 -4.39 -5.10 0.79
C CYS A 41 -5.30 -6.33 0.63
N GLY A 42 -5.56 -7.04 1.73
CA GLY A 42 -6.38 -8.26 1.71
C GLY A 42 -7.78 -7.99 1.17
N GLU A 43 -8.40 -6.89 1.62
CA GLU A 43 -9.74 -6.49 1.19
C GLU A 43 -9.82 -6.18 -0.31
N GLN A 44 -8.71 -5.73 -0.92
CA GLN A 44 -8.64 -5.58 -2.37
C GLN A 44 -8.51 -6.91 -3.09
N LEU A 45 -7.81 -7.90 -2.51
CA LEU A 45 -7.72 -9.25 -3.05
C LEU A 45 -9.07 -9.98 -2.94
N ASP A 46 -9.81 -9.75 -1.84
CA ASP A 46 -11.12 -10.36 -1.58
C ASP A 46 -12.15 -10.03 -2.67
N LEU A 47 -12.04 -8.88 -3.33
CA LEU A 47 -12.91 -8.50 -4.45
C LEU A 47 -12.85 -9.49 -5.63
N SER A 48 -11.75 -10.21 -5.78
CA SER A 48 -11.50 -11.11 -6.91
C SER A 48 -11.45 -12.59 -6.52
N MET A 49 -11.77 -12.95 -5.27
CA MET A 49 -11.62 -14.32 -4.79
C MET A 49 -12.49 -15.35 -5.53
N SER A 50 -13.61 -14.93 -6.12
CA SER A 50 -14.46 -15.79 -6.94
C SER A 50 -13.75 -16.40 -8.16
N ILE A 51 -12.62 -15.82 -8.60
CA ILE A 51 -11.81 -16.38 -9.68
C ILE A 51 -11.28 -17.78 -9.34
N LEU A 52 -11.09 -18.09 -8.05
CA LEU A 52 -10.58 -19.38 -7.59
C LEU A 52 -11.60 -20.52 -7.78
N ASP A 53 -12.88 -20.19 -7.89
CA ASP A 53 -13.98 -21.15 -8.04
C ASP A 53 -14.43 -21.32 -9.50
N MET A 54 -13.82 -20.60 -10.44
CA MET A 54 -14.17 -20.68 -11.86
C MET A 54 -13.82 -22.05 -12.45
N LYS A 55 -14.82 -22.72 -13.04
CA LYS A 55 -14.70 -24.04 -13.68
C LYS A 55 -14.99 -24.01 -15.18
N GLU A 56 -15.22 -22.83 -15.74
CA GLU A 56 -15.49 -22.67 -17.16
C GLU A 56 -14.23 -22.99 -17.97
N CYS A 57 -14.35 -23.98 -18.86
CA CYS A 57 -13.26 -24.44 -19.72
C CYS A 57 -13.56 -24.21 -21.20
N THR A 58 -14.66 -23.51 -21.49
CA THR A 58 -15.09 -23.23 -22.86
C THR A 58 -15.50 -21.77 -22.95
N ILE A 59 -14.90 -21.05 -23.90
CA ILE A 59 -15.21 -19.64 -24.21
C ILE A 59 -15.40 -19.56 -25.72
N ASP A 60 -16.51 -19.00 -26.18
CA ASP A 60 -16.82 -18.84 -27.61
C ASP A 60 -16.65 -20.11 -28.47
N ASN A 61 -17.09 -21.25 -27.93
CA ASN A 61 -16.94 -22.59 -28.53
C ASN A 61 -15.50 -23.12 -28.63
N ILE A 62 -14.53 -22.44 -28.00
CA ILE A 62 -13.14 -22.90 -27.89
C ILE A 62 -13.01 -23.72 -26.60
N GLU A 63 -12.59 -24.98 -26.73
CA GLU A 63 -12.19 -25.81 -25.57
C GLU A 63 -10.80 -25.41 -25.10
N CYS A 64 -10.75 -24.57 -24.05
CA CYS A 64 -9.52 -23.92 -23.55
C CYS A 64 -8.49 -24.91 -22.98
N ARG A 65 -8.88 -26.16 -22.71
CA ARG A 65 -7.96 -27.21 -22.25
C ARG A 65 -7.18 -27.88 -23.38
N ASN A 66 -7.53 -27.60 -24.64
CA ASN A 66 -6.88 -28.19 -25.81
C ASN A 66 -5.93 -27.19 -26.49
N TYR A 67 -5.03 -27.69 -27.32
CA TYR A 67 -4.00 -26.88 -27.96
C TYR A 67 -4.55 -25.95 -29.06
N GLY A 68 -3.90 -24.79 -29.21
CA GLY A 68 -4.19 -23.79 -30.24
C GLY A 68 -4.32 -22.39 -29.64
N GLY A 69 -4.27 -21.35 -30.49
CA GLY A 69 -4.46 -19.94 -30.07
C GLY A 69 -3.16 -19.27 -29.61
N LEU A 70 -2.47 -18.57 -30.53
CA LEU A 70 -1.23 -17.84 -30.24
C LEU A 70 -1.46 -16.45 -29.63
N GLU A 71 -2.62 -15.84 -29.90
CA GLU A 71 -2.92 -14.45 -29.57
C GLU A 71 -3.61 -14.28 -28.22
N GLY A 72 -4.05 -15.39 -27.60
CA GLY A 72 -4.89 -15.40 -26.40
C GLY A 72 -6.33 -15.82 -26.72
N LEU A 73 -7.16 -15.87 -25.68
CA LEU A 73 -8.61 -16.06 -25.83
C LEU A 73 -9.25 -14.74 -26.34
N PRO A 74 -10.32 -14.81 -27.16
CA PRO A 74 -11.02 -13.64 -27.68
C PRO A 74 -11.64 -12.76 -26.58
#